data_AF-A0A918PNK8-F1
#
_entry.id   AF-A0A918PNK8-F1
#
_cell.length_a   1.000
_cell.length_b   1.000
_cell.length_c   1.000
_cell.angle_alpha   90.00
_cell.angle_beta   90.00
_cell.angle_gamma   90.00
#
_symmetry.space_group_name_H-M   'P 1'
#
loop_
_entity.id
_entity.type
_entity.pdbx_description
1 polymer ?
#
loop_
_entity_poly.entity_id
_entity_poly.type
_entity_poly.pdbx_seq_one_letter_code
_entity_poly.pdbx_strand_id
1 'polypeptide(L)'
;MFDMYRAAGRPPLRVISDDLRSQDELYEVSRETIRRMLLGKTVPHTWATVLAVSTVLHHRGSHGRDFLEPYENEYGEPEPSAAQKLRRFWDKALDAPQIEPDPWADQPSPQPARGGYSDEPPF
;
A
#
# COMPACT_ATOMS: atom_id res chain seq x y z
N MET A 1 1.27 -3.23 -5.88
CA MET A 1 1.36 -3.32 -4.40
C MET A 1 0.12 -3.97 -3.77
N PHE A 2 -1.10 -3.51 -4.09
CA PHE A 2 -2.33 -4.17 -3.61
C PHE A 2 -2.43 -5.66 -4.00
N ASP A 3 -1.92 -6.03 -5.17
CA ASP A 3 -1.86 -7.42 -5.62
C ASP A 3 -0.96 -8.30 -4.73
N MET A 4 0.22 -7.78 -4.34
CA MET A 4 1.13 -8.45 -3.38
C MET A 4 0.47 -8.60 -2.00
N TYR A 5 -0.28 -7.60 -1.54
CA TYR A 5 -1.03 -7.66 -0.30
C TYR A 5 -2.14 -8.72 -0.34
N ARG A 6 -2.81 -8.86 -1.48
CA ARG A 6 -3.80 -9.91 -1.71
C ARG A 6 -3.15 -11.30 -1.74
N ALA A 7 -2.00 -11.43 -2.42
CA ALA A 7 -1.22 -12.68 -2.48
C ALA A 7 -0.68 -13.10 -1.11
N ALA A 8 -0.33 -12.13 -0.25
CA ALA A 8 0.09 -12.36 1.14
C ALA A 8 -1.04 -12.82 2.09
N GLY A 9 -2.26 -13.04 1.59
CA GLY A 9 -3.40 -13.41 2.42
C GLY A 9 -3.99 -12.25 3.22
N ARG A 10 -3.73 -10.99 2.81
CA ARG A 10 -4.24 -9.77 3.46
C ARG A 10 -3.88 -9.70 4.96
N PRO A 11 -2.58 -9.77 5.31
CA PRO A 11 -2.17 -9.76 6.71
C PRO A 11 -2.56 -8.44 7.37
N PRO A 12 -2.96 -8.44 8.65
CA PRO A 12 -3.31 -7.20 9.33
C PRO A 12 -2.09 -6.27 9.40
N LEU A 13 -2.32 -4.96 9.29
CA LEU A 13 -1.24 -3.94 9.24
C LEU A 13 -0.28 -4.02 10.44
N ARG A 14 -0.78 -4.45 11.62
CA ARG A 14 0.06 -4.65 12.80
C ARG A 14 1.15 -5.70 12.57
N VAL A 15 0.81 -6.78 11.88
CA VAL A 15 1.75 -7.88 11.58
C VAL A 15 2.80 -7.40 10.57
N ILE A 16 2.41 -6.62 9.56
CA ILE A 16 3.35 -6.04 8.60
C ILE A 16 4.32 -5.07 9.31
N SER A 17 3.81 -4.19 10.18
CA SER A 17 4.65 -3.29 10.97
C SER A 17 5.60 -4.01 11.91
N ASP A 18 5.15 -5.12 12.52
CA ASP A 18 5.96 -5.94 13.43
C ASP A 18 7.09 -6.68 12.69
N ASP A 19 6.80 -7.23 11.51
CA ASP A 19 7.79 -7.80 10.59
C ASP A 19 8.84 -6.77 10.16
N LEU A 20 8.40 -5.55 9.81
CA LEU A 20 9.31 -4.48 9.40
C LEU A 20 10.27 -4.11 10.52
N ARG A 21 9.76 -3.97 11.75
CA ARG A 21 10.59 -3.71 12.94
C ARG A 21 11.54 -4.86 13.23
N SER A 22 11.13 -6.10 12.95
CA SER A 22 11.95 -7.29 13.17
C SER A 22 13.07 -7.44 12.13
N GLN A 23 12.89 -6.92 10.91
CA GLN A 23 13.93 -6.97 9.87
C GLN A 23 15.00 -5.90 10.07
N ASP A 24 14.62 -4.68 10.48
CA ASP A 24 15.58 -3.61 10.74
C ASP A 24 14.94 -2.48 11.59
N GLU A 25 15.59 -2.13 12.70
CA GLU A 25 15.08 -1.21 13.72
C GLU A 25 14.92 0.24 13.21
N LEU A 26 15.53 0.58 12.06
CA LEU A 26 15.50 1.91 11.47
C LEU A 26 14.26 2.14 10.59
N TYR A 27 13.50 1.10 10.24
CA TYR A 27 12.27 1.23 9.45
C TYR A 27 11.04 1.39 10.35
N GLU A 28 10.94 2.53 11.03
CA GLU A 28 9.73 2.91 11.76
C GLU A 28 8.65 3.44 10.80
N VAL A 29 8.05 2.51 10.04
CA VAL A 29 6.96 2.85 9.12
C VAL A 29 5.63 2.76 9.87
N SER A 30 4.91 3.89 9.96
CA SER A 30 3.61 3.91 10.62
C SER A 30 2.58 3.03 9.90
N ARG A 31 1.66 2.43 10.65
CA ARG A 31 0.54 1.63 10.09
C ARG A 31 -0.31 2.43 9.09
N GLU A 32 -0.45 3.73 9.33
CA GLU A 32 -1.19 4.63 8.43
C GLU A 32 -0.43 4.83 7.11
N THR A 33 0.89 4.93 7.15
CA THR A 33 1.75 4.99 5.96
C THR A 33 1.59 3.72 5.13
N ILE A 34 1.67 2.53 5.76
CA ILE A 34 1.46 1.25 5.07
C ILE A 34 0.04 1.19 4.47
N ARG A 35 -0.98 1.60 5.23
CA ARG A 35 -2.36 1.64 4.75
C ARG A 35 -2.52 2.53 3.52
N ARG A 36 -2.01 3.76 3.58
CA ARG A 36 -2.09 4.72 2.47
C ARG A 36 -1.32 4.24 1.25
N MET A 37 -0.17 3.58 1.44
CA MET A 37 0.60 2.97 0.35
C MET A 37 -0.20 1.85 -0.34
N LEU A 38 -0.80 0.95 0.45
CA LEU A 38 -1.61 -0.15 -0.07
C LEU A 38 -2.84 0.35 -0.85
N LEU A 39 -3.43 1.46 -0.41
CA LEU A 39 -4.55 2.11 -1.07
C LEU A 39 -4.14 2.98 -2.27
N GLY A 40 -2.84 3.10 -2.57
CA GLY A 40 -2.34 3.99 -3.62
C GLY A 40 -2.53 5.48 -3.32
N LYS A 41 -2.84 5.84 -2.06
CA LYS A 41 -3.08 7.22 -1.60
C LYS A 41 -1.79 7.99 -1.29
N THR A 42 -0.68 7.28 -1.11
CA THR A 42 0.62 7.90 -0.87
C THR A 42 1.72 7.08 -1.52
N VAL A 43 2.72 7.77 -2.05
CA VAL A 43 3.95 7.20 -2.57
C VAL A 43 5.07 7.64 -1.63
N PRO A 44 5.76 6.72 -0.93
CA PRO A 44 6.82 7.11 -0.01
C PRO A 44 7.96 7.79 -0.75
N HIS A 45 8.52 8.87 -0.20
CA HIS A 45 9.69 9.53 -0.77
C HIS A 45 10.97 8.70 -0.68
N THR A 46 11.00 7.72 0.22
CA THR A 46 12.16 6.85 0.43
C THR A 46 11.93 5.49 -0.22
N TRP A 47 12.78 5.14 -1.17
CA TRP A 47 12.76 3.81 -1.80
C TRP A 47 12.89 2.67 -0.79
N ALA A 48 13.71 2.86 0.24
CA ALA A 48 13.95 1.86 1.26
C ALA A 48 12.66 1.44 2.00
N THR A 49 11.74 2.37 2.26
CA THR A 49 10.40 2.09 2.83
C THR A 49 9.55 1.24 1.89
N VAL A 50 9.56 1.55 0.60
CA VAL A 50 8.81 0.80 -0.42
C VAL A 50 9.36 -0.62 -0.56
N LEU A 51 10.69 -0.74 -0.56
CA LEU A 51 11.40 -2.01 -0.64
C LEU A 51 11.07 -2.88 0.57
N ALA A 52 11.23 -2.36 1.79
CA ALA A 52 10.98 -3.10 3.02
C ALA A 52 9.54 -3.64 3.10
N VAL A 53 8.53 -2.78 2.85
CA VAL A 53 7.12 -3.19 2.85
C VAL A 53 6.86 -4.27 1.79
N SER A 54 7.44 -4.12 0.60
CA SER A 54 7.21 -5.05 -0.50
C SER A 54 7.91 -6.39 -0.29
N THR A 55 9.11 -6.38 0.29
CA THR A 55 9.83 -7.61 0.70
C THR A 55 9.04 -8.39 1.72
N VAL A 56 8.49 -7.75 2.77
CA VAL A 56 7.66 -8.42 3.79
C VAL A 56 6.41 -9.03 3.17
N LEU A 57 5.72 -8.29 2.28
CA LEU A 57 4.54 -8.81 1.59
C LEU A 57 4.89 -9.97 0.65
N HIS A 58 6.01 -9.89 -0.05
CA HIS A 58 6.46 -10.95 -0.94
C HIS A 58 6.82 -12.21 -0.16
N HIS A 59 7.58 -12.07 0.93
CA HIS A 59 7.96 -13.17 1.80
C HIS A 59 6.73 -13.89 2.37
N ARG A 60 5.70 -13.14 2.79
CA ARG A 60 4.45 -13.72 3.31
C ARG A 60 3.53 -14.31 2.24
N GLY A 61 3.53 -13.77 1.03
CA GLY A 61 2.76 -14.32 -0.10
C GLY A 61 3.47 -15.42 -0.89
N SER A 62 4.64 -15.86 -0.40
CA SER A 62 5.64 -16.63 -1.14
C SER A 62 5.06 -17.70 -2.06
N HIS A 63 5.28 -17.47 -3.35
CA HIS A 63 5.44 -18.50 -4.37
C HIS A 63 6.95 -18.74 -4.58
N GLY A 64 7.69 -19.14 -3.53
CA GLY A 64 9.06 -19.68 -3.60
C GLY A 64 10.19 -18.87 -4.27
N ARG A 65 9.90 -17.71 -4.88
CA ARG A 65 10.86 -16.88 -5.61
C ARG A 65 11.41 -15.77 -4.73
N ASP A 66 12.67 -15.40 -4.95
CA ASP A 66 13.28 -14.26 -4.27
C ASP A 66 12.82 -12.94 -4.93
N PHE A 67 12.54 -11.92 -4.11
CA PHE A 67 12.03 -10.62 -4.59
C PHE A 67 13.11 -9.75 -5.24
N LEU A 68 14.35 -9.94 -4.81
CA LEU A 68 15.52 -9.14 -5.19
C LEU A 68 16.25 -9.79 -6.36
N GLU A 69 16.25 -11.11 -6.46
CA GLU A 69 16.98 -11.81 -7.52
C GLU A 69 16.29 -11.68 -8.90
N PRO A 70 17.05 -11.35 -9.96
CA PRO A 70 16.60 -11.53 -11.32
C PRO A 70 16.48 -13.03 -11.62
N TYR A 71 15.63 -13.39 -12.59
CA TYR A 71 15.49 -14.78 -13.02
C TYR A 71 15.47 -14.86 -14.54
N GLU A 72 15.84 -16.01 -15.08
CA GLU A 72 15.78 -16.28 -16.51
C GLU A 72 14.35 -16.69 -16.92
N ASN A 73 13.82 -16.06 -17.95
CA ASN A 73 12.52 -16.46 -18.51
C ASN A 73 12.62 -17.81 -19.24
N GLU A 74 11.49 -18.29 -19.79
CA GLU A 74 11.44 -19.54 -20.56
C GLU A 74 12.36 -19.59 -21.80
N TYR A 75 12.88 -18.42 -22.23
CA TYR A 75 13.80 -18.25 -23.35
C TYR A 75 15.26 -18.05 -22.91
N GLY A 76 15.58 -18.14 -21.61
CA GLY A 76 16.92 -17.91 -21.07
C GLY A 76 17.33 -16.44 -21.04
N GLU A 77 16.39 -15.51 -21.19
CA GLU A 77 16.66 -14.09 -21.13
C GLU A 77 16.51 -13.58 -19.69
N PRO A 78 17.42 -12.70 -19.22
CA PRO A 78 17.33 -12.16 -17.87
C PRO A 78 16.11 -11.24 -17.75
N GLU A 79 15.14 -11.65 -16.94
CA GLU A 79 14.04 -10.78 -16.55
C GLU A 79 14.42 -9.94 -15.32
N PRO A 80 13.99 -8.67 -15.29
CA PRO A 80 14.24 -7.83 -14.13
C PRO A 80 13.52 -8.37 -12.91
N SER A 81 14.16 -8.27 -11.75
CA SER A 81 13.59 -8.74 -10.49
C SER A 81 12.30 -7.98 -10.15
N ALA A 82 11.48 -8.58 -9.28
CA ALA A 82 10.24 -7.94 -8.83
C ALA A 82 10.51 -6.58 -8.16
N ALA A 83 11.63 -6.45 -7.45
CA ALA A 83 12.12 -5.18 -6.91
C ALA A 83 12.46 -4.15 -8.00
N GLN A 84 13.13 -4.56 -9.09
CA GLN A 84 13.44 -3.66 -10.22
C GLN A 84 12.18 -3.21 -10.96
N LYS A 85 11.22 -4.12 -11.18
CA LYS A 85 9.91 -3.79 -11.76
C LYS A 85 9.19 -2.77 -10.86
N LEU A 86 9.16 -2.99 -9.55
CA LEU A 86 8.58 -2.07 -8.59
C LEU A 86 9.29 -0.70 -8.56
N ARG A 87 10.62 -0.67 -8.65
CA ARG A 87 11.40 0.57 -8.69
C ARG A 87 10.97 1.47 -9.84
N ARG A 88 10.75 0.90 -11.03
CA ARG A 88 10.25 1.67 -12.20
C ARG A 88 8.87 2.26 -11.96
N PHE A 89 7.96 1.50 -11.32
CA PHE A 89 6.63 2.01 -10.97
C PHE A 89 6.70 3.12 -9.92
N TRP A 90 7.58 2.97 -8.94
CA TRP A 90 7.79 3.99 -7.90
C TRP A 90 8.36 5.28 -8.48
N ASP A 91 9.38 5.18 -9.33
CA ASP A 91 10.00 6.34 -10.00
C ASP A 91 8.97 7.10 -10.85
N LYS A 92 8.19 6.37 -11.64
CA LYS A 92 7.06 6.93 -12.41
C LYS A 92 5.99 7.58 -11.53
N ALA A 93 5.75 7.04 -10.34
CA ALA A 93 4.75 7.58 -9.40
C ALA A 93 5.25 8.84 -8.67
N LEU A 94 6.57 9.02 -8.54
CA LEU A 94 7.17 10.26 -8.07
C LEU A 94 7.15 11.35 -9.15
N ASP A 95 7.38 10.97 -10.41
CA ASP A 95 7.41 11.89 -11.56
C ASP A 95 6.00 12.35 -11.98
N ALA A 96 4.97 11.55 -11.67
CA ALA A 96 3.58 11.93 -11.91
C ALA A 96 3.18 13.15 -11.07
N PRO A 97 2.41 14.11 -11.64
CA PRO A 97 1.86 15.21 -10.87
C PRO A 97 1.04 14.62 -9.73
N GLN A 98 1.40 14.98 -8.49
CA GLN A 98 0.71 14.52 -7.30
C GLN A 98 -0.76 14.91 -7.47
N ILE A 99 -1.67 13.94 -7.61
CA ILE A 99 -3.10 14.23 -7.53
C ILE A 99 -3.29 14.70 -6.09
N GLU A 100 -3.45 16.00 -5.91
CA GLU A 100 -3.74 16.59 -4.62
C GLU A 100 -4.92 15.82 -4.04
N PRO A 101 -4.83 15.33 -2.78
CA PRO A 101 -5.94 14.64 -2.17
C PRO A 101 -7.14 15.60 -2.23
N ASP A 102 -8.17 15.19 -2.97
CA ASP A 102 -9.38 15.99 -3.09
C ASP A 102 -9.86 16.35 -1.67
N PRO A 103 -9.91 17.65 -1.32
CA PRO A 103 -10.17 18.08 0.06
C PRO A 103 -11.58 17.72 0.53
N TRP A 104 -12.44 17.20 -0.35
CA TRP A 104 -13.80 16.75 -0.05
C TRP A 104 -13.93 15.24 0.10
N ALA A 105 -12.89 14.46 -0.21
CA ALA A 105 -12.93 12.99 -0.12
C ALA A 105 -12.97 12.45 1.33
N ASP A 106 -12.64 13.28 2.34
CA ASP A 106 -12.65 12.92 3.76
C ASP A 106 -13.80 13.60 4.54
N GLN A 107 -14.78 14.21 3.86
CA GLN A 107 -15.95 14.69 4.59
C GLN A 107 -16.70 13.49 5.20
N PRO A 108 -16.83 13.41 6.54
CA PRO A 108 -17.69 12.40 7.14
C PRO A 108 -19.10 12.64 6.58
N SER A 109 -19.68 11.65 5.91
CA SER A 109 -21.08 11.73 5.48
C SER A 109 -21.93 12.19 6.67
N PRO A 110 -22.76 13.24 6.53
CA PRO A 110 -23.62 13.66 7.62
C PRO A 110 -24.48 12.45 8.02
N GLN A 111 -24.27 11.96 9.23
CA GLN A 111 -25.09 10.89 9.81
C GLN A 111 -26.55 11.37 9.76
N PRO A 112 -27.52 10.54 9.32
CA PRO A 112 -28.92 10.94 9.39
C PRO A 112 -29.27 11.21 10.85
N ALA A 113 -29.60 12.46 11.16
CA ALA A 113 -30.03 12.86 12.48
C ALA A 113 -31.27 12.04 12.86
N ARG A 114 -31.10 11.16 13.85
CA ARG A 114 -32.19 10.55 14.62
C ARG A 114 -32.98 11.69 15.26
N GLY A 115 -34.14 12.01 14.72
CA GLY A 115 -34.99 13.07 15.30
C GLY A 115 -35.99 13.63 14.30
N GLY A 116 -36.89 12.78 13.80
CA GLY A 116 -38.10 13.25 13.13
C GLY A 116 -39.02 13.90 14.16
N TYR A 117 -38.86 15.20 14.37
CA TYR A 117 -39.87 16.03 15.00
C TYR A 117 -41.13 15.95 14.14
N SER A 118 -42.25 15.59 14.78
CA SER A 118 -43.58 15.86 14.28
C SER A 118 -43.71 17.37 13.99
N ASP A 119 -44.19 17.71 12.80
CA ASP A 119 -44.90 18.96 12.59
C ASP A 119 -45.97 18.70 11.52
N GLU A 120 -47.20 18.50 11.99
CA GLU A 120 -48.42 18.42 11.21
C GLU A 120 -48.70 19.82 10.62
N PRO A 121 -48.91 19.97 9.30
CA PRO A 121 -49.25 21.27 8.74
C PRO A 121 -50.75 21.54 8.96
N PRO A 122 -51.15 22.68 9.54
CA PRO A 122 -52.53 23.14 9.42
C PRO A 122 -52.73 23.76 8.04
N PHE A 123 -53.72 23.26 7.29
CA PHE A 123 -54.83 23.98 6.63
C PHE A 123 -55.56 23.03 5.67
#